data_AF-W7TRZ0-F1
#
_entry.id   AF-W7TRZ0-F1
#
_cell.length_a   1.000
_cell.length_b   1.000
_cell.length_c   1.000
_cell.angle_alpha   90.00
_cell.angle_beta   90.00
_cell.angle_gamma   90.00
#
_symmetry.space_group_name_H-M   'P 1'
#
loop_
_entity.id
_entity.type
_entity.pdbx_description
1 polymer ?
#
loop_
_entity_poly.entity_id
_entity_poly.type
_entity_poly.pdbx_seq_one_letter_code
_entity_poly.pdbx_strand_id
1 'polypeptide(L)'
;MLYHPTSSAHPPPRKYQDSLPLRISQTTLNGFVESRPIRCTHYDAFRFFAPEARPLNVWGQDLSEARSHGQLAHEQPGCLHANMDLFKWAVKLGPYAPSDLVRQTLELAVACRVVDMRASPYDLSPLVLPVGKGRGMPSGYRFDASPIKIETEEGRKEYQAEQQALFDKAQPLRTRLLNVYDLFFRMWEIEEDLKVQSEEV
;
A
#
# COMPACT_ATOMS: atom_id res chain seq x y z
N MET A 1 -7.28 -0.94 10.20
CA MET A 1 -8.03 -2.21 10.29
C MET A 1 -9.20 -1.99 11.24
N LEU A 2 -10.41 -2.48 10.89
CA LEU A 2 -11.64 -2.25 11.68
C LEU A 2 -12.01 -3.44 12.56
N TYR A 3 -11.09 -4.37 12.78
CA TYR A 3 -11.29 -5.49 13.68
C TYR A 3 -11.49 -4.99 15.11
N HIS A 4 -12.59 -5.40 15.74
CA HIS A 4 -12.94 -5.00 17.10
C HIS A 4 -13.79 -6.09 17.76
N PRO A 5 -13.16 -7.12 18.34
CA PRO A 5 -13.88 -8.20 19.02
C PRO A 5 -14.64 -7.65 20.23
N THR A 6 -15.71 -8.33 20.65
CA THR A 6 -16.58 -7.89 21.76
C THR A 6 -15.83 -7.70 23.08
N SER A 7 -14.72 -8.41 23.27
CA SER A 7 -13.84 -8.30 24.45
C SER A 7 -12.79 -7.18 24.38
N SER A 8 -12.75 -6.40 23.30
CA SER A 8 -11.76 -5.33 23.12
C SER A 8 -11.99 -4.19 24.11
N ALA A 9 -10.91 -3.71 24.72
CA ALA A 9 -10.92 -2.60 25.66
C ALA A 9 -10.91 -1.22 24.96
N HIS A 10 -10.66 -1.17 23.64
CA HIS A 10 -10.48 0.05 22.90
C HIS A 10 -11.30 0.03 21.60
N PRO A 11 -12.17 1.02 21.35
CA PRO A 11 -12.89 1.10 20.08
C PRO A 11 -11.89 1.16 18.92
N PRO A 12 -12.25 0.63 17.73
CA PRO A 12 -11.36 0.71 16.58
C PRO A 12 -11.06 2.20 16.31
N PRO A 13 -9.84 2.53 15.85
CA PRO A 13 -9.47 3.92 15.66
C PRO A 13 -10.46 4.60 14.69
N ARG A 14 -11.28 5.53 15.21
CA ARG A 14 -12.33 6.25 14.46
C ARG A 14 -11.77 7.09 13.31
N LYS A 15 -10.47 7.39 13.32
CA LYS A 15 -9.91 8.49 12.53
C LYS A 15 -9.90 8.35 11.01
N TYR A 16 -10.13 7.16 10.44
CA TYR A 16 -9.71 6.97 9.04
C TYR A 16 -10.80 7.30 8.01
N GLN A 17 -12.08 6.98 8.25
CA GLN A 17 -13.16 7.18 7.27
C GLN A 17 -14.56 7.28 7.91
N ASP A 18 -14.75 8.11 8.95
CA ASP A 18 -16.05 8.29 9.64
C ASP A 18 -17.21 8.69 8.70
N SER A 19 -16.91 9.19 7.50
CA SER A 19 -17.88 9.60 6.49
C SER A 19 -18.38 8.49 5.58
N LEU A 20 -17.78 7.28 5.60
CA LEU A 20 -18.17 6.17 4.73
C LEU A 20 -18.91 5.08 5.50
N PRO A 21 -20.10 4.65 5.04
CA PRO A 21 -20.81 3.54 5.67
C PRO A 21 -20.08 2.22 5.41
N LEU A 22 -20.30 1.23 6.28
CA LEU A 22 -19.81 -0.13 6.08
C LEU A 22 -20.78 -0.92 5.19
N ARG A 23 -20.24 -1.74 4.28
CA ARG A 23 -21.01 -2.66 3.43
C ARG A 23 -21.34 -3.99 4.12
N ILE A 24 -20.64 -4.31 5.23
CA ILE A 24 -20.85 -5.50 6.05
C ILE A 24 -20.97 -5.10 7.53
N SER A 25 -21.64 -5.95 8.31
CA SER A 25 -21.74 -5.74 9.77
C SER A 25 -20.40 -5.94 10.48
N GLN A 26 -20.24 -5.34 11.67
CA GLN A 26 -19.07 -5.57 12.52
C GLN A 26 -18.89 -7.05 12.87
N THR A 27 -19.98 -7.78 13.11
CA THR A 27 -19.97 -9.23 13.38
C THR A 27 -19.38 -10.01 12.22
N THR A 28 -19.79 -9.69 10.99
CA THR A 28 -19.25 -10.32 9.77
C THR A 28 -17.76 -9.99 9.60
N LEU A 29 -17.37 -8.74 9.83
CA LEU A 29 -15.98 -8.30 9.73
C LEU A 29 -15.08 -9.03 10.74
N ASN A 30 -15.50 -9.10 12.00
CA ASN A 30 -14.76 -9.79 13.06
C ASN A 30 -14.62 -11.27 12.75
N GLY A 31 -15.74 -11.93 12.41
CA GLY A 31 -15.74 -13.35 12.07
C GLY A 31 -14.83 -13.66 10.89
N PHE A 32 -14.76 -12.77 9.88
CA PHE A 32 -13.82 -12.93 8.77
C PHE A 32 -12.35 -12.87 9.23
N VAL A 33 -11.99 -11.87 10.03
CA VAL A 33 -10.63 -11.69 10.56
C VAL A 33 -10.22 -12.87 11.46
N GLU A 34 -11.13 -13.36 12.28
CA GLU A 34 -10.90 -14.48 13.20
C GLU A 34 -10.82 -15.84 12.49
N SER A 35 -11.51 -15.99 11.35
CA SER A 35 -11.61 -17.28 10.65
C SER A 35 -10.32 -17.75 9.98
N ARG A 36 -9.33 -16.86 9.77
CA ARG A 36 -8.13 -17.16 8.97
C ARG A 36 -6.90 -16.40 9.49
N PRO A 37 -5.70 -16.99 9.35
CA PRO A 37 -4.47 -16.28 9.69
C PRO A 37 -4.24 -15.07 8.77
N ILE A 38 -3.88 -13.93 9.36
CA ILE A 38 -3.45 -12.76 8.61
C ILE A 38 -2.00 -13.00 8.15
N ARG A 39 -1.71 -12.69 6.88
CA ARG A 39 -0.39 -12.91 6.26
C ARG A 39 0.20 -11.62 5.68
N CYS A 40 -0.20 -10.46 6.21
CA CYS A 40 0.34 -9.19 5.75
C CYS A 40 1.82 -9.08 6.16
N THR A 41 2.70 -8.82 5.20
CA THR A 41 4.13 -8.64 5.46
C THR A 41 4.59 -7.19 5.31
N HIS A 42 3.71 -6.28 4.88
CA HIS A 42 4.08 -4.87 4.71
C HIS A 42 4.28 -4.20 6.07
N TYR A 43 5.49 -3.70 6.31
CA TYR A 43 5.89 -3.17 7.60
C TYR A 43 5.04 -1.96 8.02
N ASP A 44 4.84 -1.00 7.11
CA ASP A 44 4.08 0.21 7.41
C ASP A 44 2.58 -0.08 7.68
N ALA A 45 2.06 -1.24 7.27
CA ALA A 45 0.67 -1.64 7.53
C ALA A 45 0.39 -1.87 9.03
N PHE A 46 1.38 -2.34 9.81
CA PHE A 46 1.19 -2.67 11.23
C PHE A 46 0.82 -1.46 12.09
N ARG A 47 1.13 -0.24 11.64
CA ARG A 47 0.65 1.01 12.27
C ARG A 47 -0.88 1.14 12.25
N PHE A 48 -1.54 0.47 11.31
CA PHE A 48 -2.98 0.49 11.13
C PHE A 48 -3.68 -0.77 11.63
N PHE A 49 -2.96 -1.74 12.21
CA PHE A 49 -3.57 -2.92 12.82
C PHE A 49 -4.27 -2.52 14.12
N ALA A 50 -5.46 -3.09 14.34
CA ALA A 50 -6.05 -3.10 15.68
C ALA A 50 -5.11 -3.85 16.63
N PRO A 51 -4.92 -3.42 17.88
CA PRO A 51 -4.05 -4.11 18.84
C PRO A 51 -4.31 -5.63 18.91
N GLU A 52 -5.58 -6.01 18.96
CA GLU A 52 -6.07 -7.39 19.03
C GLU A 52 -5.86 -8.17 17.73
N ALA A 53 -5.69 -7.49 16.59
CA ALA A 53 -5.41 -8.14 15.31
C ALA A 53 -3.93 -8.47 15.10
N ARG A 54 -3.01 -7.80 15.81
CA ARG A 54 -1.57 -8.05 15.69
C ARG A 54 -1.18 -9.51 15.93
N PRO A 55 -1.62 -10.19 17.01
CA PRO A 55 -1.29 -11.59 17.23
C PRO A 55 -1.94 -12.55 16.22
N LEU A 56 -2.92 -12.11 15.44
CA LEU A 56 -3.56 -12.92 14.39
C LEU A 56 -2.74 -12.93 13.08
N ASN A 57 -1.72 -12.07 12.98
CA ASN A 57 -0.77 -12.10 11.87
C ASN A 57 0.35 -13.08 12.16
N VAL A 58 0.60 -14.00 11.21
CA VAL A 58 1.64 -15.03 11.33
C VAL A 58 3.05 -14.45 11.47
N TRP A 59 3.23 -13.18 11.09
CA TRP A 59 4.49 -12.43 11.19
C TRP A 59 4.45 -11.31 12.23
N GLY A 60 3.37 -11.21 13.01
CA GLY A 60 3.00 -9.99 13.72
C GLY A 60 3.97 -9.54 14.83
N GLN A 61 4.68 -10.48 15.44
CA GLN A 61 5.70 -10.18 16.46
C GLN A 61 7.02 -9.77 15.77
N ASP A 62 7.53 -10.62 14.88
CA ASP A 62 8.80 -10.43 14.15
C ASP A 62 8.88 -9.12 13.34
N LEU A 63 7.78 -8.73 12.69
CA LEU A 63 7.74 -7.52 11.87
C LEU A 63 7.56 -6.23 12.66
N SER A 64 7.06 -6.30 13.90
CA SER A 64 6.78 -5.11 14.70
C SER A 64 8.02 -4.57 15.42
N GLU A 65 9.03 -5.42 15.65
CA GLU A 65 10.15 -5.12 16.56
C GLU A 65 11.39 -4.52 15.88
N ALA A 66 11.62 -4.69 14.56
CA ALA A 66 12.74 -4.03 13.87
C ALA A 66 12.46 -3.70 12.39
N ARG A 67 12.35 -2.40 12.07
CA ARG A 67 12.14 -1.89 10.70
C ARG A 67 13.23 -2.31 9.70
N SER A 68 14.50 -2.30 10.10
CA SER A 68 15.62 -2.52 9.17
C SER A 68 15.78 -3.98 8.75
N HIS A 69 15.62 -4.92 9.68
CA HIS A 69 15.82 -6.36 9.41
C HIS A 69 14.54 -7.06 8.96
N GLY A 70 13.39 -6.73 9.58
CA GLY A 70 12.11 -7.39 9.25
C GLY A 70 11.56 -6.97 7.88
N GLN A 71 11.71 -5.70 7.50
CA GLN A 71 11.17 -5.20 6.24
C GLN A 71 11.83 -5.89 5.03
N LEU A 72 13.17 -5.92 4.99
CA LEU A 72 13.92 -6.51 3.88
C LEU A 72 13.75 -8.04 3.79
N ALA A 73 13.58 -8.72 4.92
CA ALA A 73 13.44 -10.18 4.96
C ALA A 73 12.06 -10.69 4.53
N HIS A 74 11.00 -9.90 4.73
CA HIS A 74 9.62 -10.38 4.63
C HIS A 74 8.72 -9.59 3.68
N GLU A 75 9.05 -8.35 3.33
CA GLU A 75 8.21 -7.58 2.40
C GLU A 75 8.20 -8.25 1.03
N GLN A 76 7.00 -8.65 0.62
CA GLN A 76 6.79 -9.35 -0.63
C GLN A 76 6.30 -8.35 -1.69
N PRO A 77 6.87 -8.40 -2.91
CA PRO A 77 6.60 -7.40 -3.95
C PRO A 77 5.19 -7.48 -4.55
N GLY A 78 4.46 -8.58 -4.36
CA GLY A 78 3.05 -8.73 -4.75
C GLY A 78 2.06 -7.97 -3.85
N CYS A 79 2.49 -7.39 -2.73
CA CYS A 79 1.63 -6.57 -1.89
C CYS A 79 1.24 -5.28 -2.63
N LEU A 80 -0.04 -4.89 -2.60
CA LEU A 80 -0.50 -3.60 -3.12
C LEU A 80 0.34 -2.43 -2.59
N HIS A 81 0.66 -2.45 -1.29
CA HIS A 81 1.39 -1.36 -0.65
C HIS A 81 2.86 -1.30 -1.06
N ALA A 82 3.51 -2.44 -1.27
CA ALA A 82 4.86 -2.48 -1.83
C ALA A 82 4.90 -1.87 -3.24
N ASN A 83 3.83 -2.08 -4.03
CA ASN A 83 3.68 -1.47 -5.35
C ASN A 83 3.37 0.03 -5.29
N MET A 84 2.53 0.48 -4.33
CA MET A 84 2.29 1.91 -4.07
C MET A 84 3.58 2.65 -3.66
N ASP A 85 4.44 1.99 -2.89
CA ASP A 85 5.68 2.56 -2.37
C ASP A 85 6.69 2.91 -3.46
N LEU A 86 6.58 2.37 -4.67
CA LEU A 86 7.43 2.76 -5.80
C LEU A 86 7.33 4.26 -6.10
N PHE A 87 6.14 4.85 -5.93
CA PHE A 87 5.97 6.29 -6.07
C PHE A 87 6.71 7.06 -4.97
N LYS A 88 6.61 6.61 -3.72
CA LYS A 88 7.33 7.20 -2.58
C LYS A 88 8.84 7.22 -2.86
N TRP A 89 9.38 6.12 -3.38
CA TRP A 89 10.80 6.00 -3.69
C TRP A 89 11.22 6.85 -4.90
N ALA A 90 10.42 6.88 -5.97
CA ALA A 90 10.68 7.75 -7.13
C ALA A 90 10.71 9.23 -6.74
N VAL A 91 9.80 9.69 -5.85
CA VAL A 91 9.78 11.07 -5.37
C VAL A 91 10.97 11.38 -4.46
N LYS A 92 11.38 10.43 -3.60
CA LYS A 92 12.56 10.59 -2.74
C LYS A 92 13.87 10.74 -3.52
N LEU A 93 13.95 10.14 -4.70
CA LEU A 93 15.08 10.31 -5.61
C LEU A 93 15.14 11.68 -6.30
N GLY A 94 14.14 12.54 -6.08
CA GLY A 94 14.20 13.96 -6.45
C GLY A 94 14.73 14.20 -7.87
N PRO A 95 15.60 15.20 -8.11
CA PRO A 95 16.01 15.62 -9.46
C PRO A 95 16.68 14.52 -10.31
N TYR A 96 17.02 13.37 -9.73
CA TYR A 96 17.64 12.23 -10.42
C TYR A 96 16.62 11.27 -11.05
N ALA A 97 15.36 11.27 -10.58
CA ALA A 97 14.31 10.42 -11.15
C ALA A 97 13.68 11.04 -12.40
N PRO A 98 13.66 10.34 -13.56
CA PRO A 98 12.96 10.82 -14.75
C PRO A 98 11.49 11.13 -14.46
N SER A 99 10.98 12.28 -14.92
CA SER A 99 9.61 12.71 -14.61
C SER A 99 8.55 11.75 -15.14
N ASP A 100 8.82 11.03 -16.23
CA ASP A 100 7.91 10.01 -16.76
C ASP A 100 7.85 8.78 -15.85
N LEU A 101 8.95 8.39 -15.21
CA LEU A 101 8.98 7.32 -14.21
C LEU A 101 8.21 7.71 -12.94
N VAL A 102 8.37 8.97 -12.49
CA VAL A 102 7.57 9.50 -11.37
C VAL A 102 6.07 9.49 -11.71
N ARG A 103 5.69 9.89 -12.93
CA ARG A 103 4.29 9.84 -13.38
C ARG A 103 3.76 8.41 -13.41
N GLN A 104 4.49 7.46 -13.99
CA GLN A 104 4.04 6.07 -14.09
C GLN A 104 3.91 5.38 -12.72
N THR A 105 4.82 5.67 -11.79
CA THR A 105 4.72 5.15 -10.41
C THR A 105 3.54 5.78 -9.67
N LEU A 106 3.22 7.07 -9.91
CA LEU A 106 2.00 7.70 -9.40
C LEU A 106 0.74 7.02 -9.95
N GLU A 107 0.67 6.80 -11.26
CA GLU A 107 -0.44 6.09 -11.92
C GLU A 107 -0.65 4.69 -11.30
N LEU A 108 0.44 3.94 -11.10
CA LEU A 108 0.40 2.65 -10.43
C LEU A 108 -0.08 2.76 -8.98
N ALA A 109 0.41 3.73 -8.22
CA ALA A 109 0.02 3.93 -6.82
C ALA A 109 -1.48 4.26 -6.70
N VAL A 110 -2.01 5.08 -7.61
CA VAL A 110 -3.45 5.37 -7.70
C VAL A 110 -4.24 4.09 -8.03
N ALA A 111 -3.78 3.30 -9.00
CA ALA A 111 -4.45 2.04 -9.35
C ALA A 111 -4.47 1.04 -8.17
N CYS A 112 -3.34 0.90 -7.47
CA CYS A 112 -3.26 0.08 -6.25
C CYS A 112 -4.21 0.60 -5.17
N ARG A 113 -4.31 1.93 -4.98
CA ARG A 113 -5.24 2.52 -4.01
C ARG A 113 -6.70 2.22 -4.35
N VAL A 114 -7.07 2.23 -5.63
CA VAL A 114 -8.42 1.86 -6.06
C VAL A 114 -8.75 0.42 -5.63
N VAL A 115 -7.85 -0.53 -5.91
CA VAL A 115 -8.04 -1.94 -5.50
C VAL A 115 -8.10 -2.08 -3.97
N ASP A 116 -7.23 -1.40 -3.24
CA ASP A 116 -7.21 -1.39 -1.76
C ASP A 116 -8.53 -0.84 -1.17
N MET A 117 -9.06 0.26 -1.73
CA MET A 117 -10.35 0.80 -1.34
C MET A 117 -11.50 -0.16 -1.66
N ARG A 118 -11.53 -0.73 -2.88
CA ARG A 118 -12.59 -1.67 -3.30
C ARG A 118 -12.61 -2.94 -2.43
N ALA A 119 -11.46 -3.41 -1.96
CA ALA A 119 -11.35 -4.57 -1.06
C ALA A 119 -11.71 -4.26 0.40
N SER A 120 -11.86 -2.99 0.75
CA SER A 120 -12.18 -2.55 2.11
C SER A 120 -13.62 -2.95 2.51
N PRO A 121 -13.95 -2.90 3.82
CA PRO A 121 -15.31 -3.15 4.31
C PRO A 121 -16.25 -1.94 4.15
N TYR A 122 -15.78 -0.85 3.53
CA TYR A 122 -16.59 0.34 3.29
C TYR A 122 -17.43 0.22 2.02
N ASP A 123 -18.60 0.86 2.03
CA ASP A 123 -19.37 1.12 0.84
C ASP A 123 -18.86 2.42 0.19
N LEU A 124 -18.31 2.29 -1.02
CA LEU A 124 -17.73 3.38 -1.79
C LEU A 124 -18.74 4.07 -2.71
N SER A 125 -20.00 3.62 -2.74
CA SER A 125 -21.05 4.23 -3.57
C SER A 125 -21.17 5.76 -3.38
N PRO A 126 -21.01 6.34 -2.17
CA PRO A 126 -21.03 7.78 -1.98
C PRO A 126 -19.89 8.56 -2.66
N LEU A 127 -18.78 7.89 -3.01
CA LEU A 127 -17.63 8.49 -3.68
C LEU A 127 -17.80 8.60 -5.20
N VAL A 128 -18.80 7.91 -5.77
CA VAL A 128 -19.11 7.98 -7.20
C VAL A 128 -19.83 9.29 -7.47
N LEU A 129 -19.06 10.34 -7.77
CA LEU A 129 -19.64 11.64 -8.10
C LEU A 129 -20.45 11.58 -9.41
N PRO A 130 -21.66 12.19 -9.44
CA PRO A 130 -22.33 12.49 -10.70
C PRO A 130 -21.44 13.36 -11.59
N VAL A 131 -21.58 13.21 -12.91
CA VAL A 131 -20.86 14.06 -13.88
C VAL A 131 -21.11 15.54 -13.54
N GLY A 132 -20.04 16.31 -13.34
CA GLY A 132 -20.11 17.77 -13.17
C GLY A 132 -20.28 18.30 -11.73
N LYS A 133 -20.20 17.46 -10.68
CA LYS A 133 -20.24 17.94 -9.29
C LYS A 133 -19.10 17.37 -8.44
N GLY A 134 -18.03 18.15 -8.27
CA GLY A 134 -16.97 17.91 -7.29
C GLY A 134 -16.09 19.16 -7.17
N ARG A 135 -15.97 19.75 -5.96
CA ARG A 135 -15.04 20.87 -5.72
C ARG A 135 -13.61 20.34 -5.91
N GLY A 136 -12.96 20.74 -6.99
CA GLY A 136 -11.52 20.54 -7.21
C GLY A 136 -11.08 19.17 -7.73
N MET A 137 -12.00 18.24 -8.00
CA MET A 137 -11.65 16.97 -8.66
C MET A 137 -11.82 17.16 -10.17
N PRO A 138 -10.77 16.95 -11.00
CA PRO A 138 -10.88 17.16 -12.43
C PRO A 138 -12.04 16.34 -12.99
N SER A 139 -12.91 17.03 -13.72
CA SER A 139 -14.03 16.47 -14.47
C SER A 139 -13.53 15.33 -15.36
N GLY A 140 -13.65 14.08 -14.90
CA GLY A 140 -13.33 12.91 -15.73
C GLY A 140 -12.71 11.71 -15.02
N TYR A 141 -12.18 11.85 -13.80
CA TYR A 141 -11.65 10.66 -13.12
C TYR A 141 -12.80 9.82 -12.52
N ARG A 142 -13.20 8.77 -13.25
CA ARG A 142 -14.11 7.73 -12.79
C ARG A 142 -13.30 6.49 -12.47
N PHE A 143 -13.44 5.97 -11.26
CA PHE A 143 -12.93 4.65 -10.89
C PHE A 143 -14.10 3.73 -10.57
N ASP A 144 -13.91 2.43 -10.76
CA ASP A 144 -14.89 1.44 -10.35
C ASP A 144 -14.97 1.38 -8.82
N ALA A 145 -16.12 1.75 -8.26
CA ALA A 145 -16.37 1.71 -6.82
C ALA A 145 -16.98 0.39 -6.36
N SER A 146 -17.15 -0.58 -7.29
CA SER A 146 -17.72 -1.89 -6.98
C SER A 146 -16.84 -2.63 -5.98
N PRO A 147 -17.41 -3.13 -4.87
CA PRO A 147 -16.63 -3.74 -3.81
C PRO A 147 -16.09 -5.11 -4.25
N ILE A 148 -14.81 -5.34 -3.99
CA ILE A 148 -14.21 -6.67 -4.03
C ILE A 148 -14.50 -7.32 -2.69
N LYS A 149 -15.44 -8.26 -2.66
CA LYS A 149 -15.97 -8.88 -1.42
C LYS A 149 -15.02 -9.94 -0.89
N ILE A 150 -13.85 -9.55 -0.35
CA ILE A 150 -12.80 -10.46 0.12
C ILE A 150 -13.24 -11.45 1.22
N GLU A 151 -14.38 -11.20 1.87
CA GLU A 151 -15.00 -12.15 2.79
C GLU A 151 -15.52 -13.42 2.08
N THR A 152 -15.81 -13.35 0.78
CA THR A 152 -16.22 -14.50 -0.04
C THR A 152 -15.05 -15.14 -0.77
N GLU A 153 -15.21 -16.38 -1.25
CA GLU A 153 -14.16 -17.08 -1.99
C GLU A 153 -13.92 -16.44 -3.37
N GLU A 154 -15.00 -16.03 -4.04
CA GLU A 154 -14.96 -15.36 -5.34
C GLU A 154 -14.26 -14.01 -5.24
N GLY A 155 -14.56 -13.21 -4.21
CA GLY A 155 -13.93 -11.92 -4.00
C GLY A 155 -12.44 -12.05 -3.65
N ARG A 156 -12.02 -13.13 -2.97
CA ARG A 156 -10.59 -13.41 -2.76
C ARG A 156 -9.87 -13.72 -4.07
N LYS A 157 -10.48 -14.51 -4.95
CA LYS A 157 -9.92 -14.82 -6.27
C LYS A 157 -9.81 -13.57 -7.13
N GLU A 158 -10.85 -12.73 -7.14
CA GLU A 158 -10.83 -11.42 -7.80
C GLU A 158 -9.70 -10.53 -7.25
N TYR A 159 -9.61 -10.40 -5.92
CA TYR A 159 -8.57 -9.61 -5.28
C TYR A 159 -7.16 -10.10 -5.61
N GLN A 160 -6.94 -11.41 -5.61
CA GLN A 160 -5.67 -12.01 -5.98
C GLN A 160 -5.31 -11.73 -7.45
N ALA A 161 -6.29 -11.81 -8.37
CA ALA A 161 -6.07 -11.52 -9.78
C ALA A 161 -5.70 -10.04 -10.00
N GLU A 162 -6.39 -9.12 -9.32
CA GLU A 162 -6.09 -7.68 -9.37
C GLU A 162 -4.70 -7.37 -8.78
N GLN A 163 -4.33 -8.03 -7.67
CA GLN A 163 -2.98 -7.93 -7.10
C GLN A 163 -1.90 -8.41 -8.07
N GLN A 164 -2.13 -9.55 -8.74
CA GLN A 164 -1.21 -10.10 -9.72
C GLN A 164 -1.04 -9.13 -10.90
N ALA A 165 -2.12 -8.59 -11.44
CA ALA A 165 -2.07 -7.64 -12.55
C ALA A 165 -1.31 -6.35 -12.19
N LEU A 166 -1.46 -5.85 -10.95
CA LEU A 166 -0.71 -4.69 -10.47
C LEU A 166 0.77 -5.02 -10.23
N PHE A 167 1.06 -6.21 -9.70
CA PHE A 167 2.42 -6.71 -9.54
C PHE A 167 3.16 -6.79 -10.88
N ASP A 168 2.51 -7.33 -11.92
CA ASP A 168 3.09 -7.46 -13.26
C ASP A 168 3.37 -6.07 -13.87
N LYS A 169 2.45 -5.11 -13.70
CA LYS A 169 2.64 -3.71 -14.11
C LYS A 169 3.79 -3.03 -13.34
N ALA A 170 3.99 -3.41 -12.09
CA ALA A 170 5.03 -2.83 -11.24
C ALA A 170 6.44 -3.32 -11.62
N GLN A 171 6.59 -4.53 -12.16
CA GLN A 171 7.89 -5.12 -12.49
C GLN A 171 8.82 -4.19 -13.31
N PRO A 172 8.42 -3.70 -14.50
CA PRO A 172 9.29 -2.84 -15.28
C PRO A 172 9.60 -1.52 -14.57
N LEU A 173 8.67 -0.98 -13.78
CA LEU A 173 8.90 0.24 -13.01
C LEU A 173 9.92 0.04 -11.89
N ARG A 174 9.90 -1.14 -11.24
CA ARG A 174 10.93 -1.50 -10.24
C ARG A 174 12.31 -1.56 -10.85
N THR A 175 12.47 -2.25 -11.97
CA THR A 175 13.75 -2.33 -12.68
C THR A 175 14.26 -0.95 -13.06
N ARG A 176 13.39 -0.09 -13.62
CA ARG A 176 13.76 1.28 -13.97
C ARG A 176 14.18 2.10 -12.76
N LEU A 177 13.48 1.96 -11.64
CA LEU A 177 13.80 2.68 -10.41
C LEU A 177 15.12 2.23 -9.80
N LEU A 178 15.40 0.92 -9.80
CA LEU A 178 16.69 0.37 -9.38
C LEU A 178 17.84 0.93 -10.21
N ASN A 179 17.69 0.99 -11.54
CA ASN A 179 18.72 1.58 -12.41
C ASN A 179 18.98 3.06 -12.07
N VAL A 180 17.96 3.83 -11.67
CA VAL A 180 18.15 5.21 -11.22
C VAL A 180 18.92 5.26 -9.89
N TYR A 181 18.62 4.36 -8.96
CA TYR A 181 19.39 4.24 -7.71
C TYR A 181 20.85 3.86 -7.98
N ASP A 182 21.11 2.90 -8.86
CA ASP A 182 22.47 2.49 -9.23
C ASP A 182 23.26 3.66 -9.82
N LEU A 183 22.64 4.45 -10.70
CA LEU A 183 23.26 5.65 -11.27
C LEU A 183 23.51 6.71 -10.19
N PHE A 184 22.55 6.94 -9.30
CA PHE A 184 22.69 7.88 -8.19
C PHE A 184 23.86 7.50 -7.28
N PHE A 185 23.97 6.23 -6.88
CA PHE A 185 25.07 5.75 -6.04
C PHE A 185 26.43 5.86 -6.74
N ARG A 186 26.52 5.53 -8.03
CA ARG A 186 27.77 5.71 -8.81
C ARG A 186 28.19 7.18 -8.89
N MET A 187 27.24 8.11 -9.07
CA MET A 187 27.54 9.54 -9.07
C MET A 187 28.07 9.99 -7.70
N TRP A 188 27.53 9.43 -6.62
CA TRP A 188 27.98 9.73 -5.26
C TRP A 188 29.38 9.19 -4.96
N GLU A 189 29.68 7.95 -5.35
CA GLU A 189 31.01 7.33 -5.20
C GLU A 189 32.10 8.13 -5.95
N ILE A 190 31.78 8.61 -7.16
CA ILE A 190 32.70 9.48 -7.92
C ILE A 190 33.00 10.79 -7.17
N GLU A 191 32.03 11.36 -6.45
CA GLU A 191 32.23 12.59 -5.68
C GLU A 191 33.15 12.38 -4.46
N GLU A 192 33.06 11.22 -3.81
CA GLU A 192 33.95 10.86 -2.69
C GLU A 192 35.38 10.64 -3.17
N ASP A 193 35.58 9.92 -4.27
CA ASP A 193 36.92 9.68 -4.85
C ASP A 193 37.61 11.00 -5.27
N LEU A 194 36.85 11.94 -5.85
CA LEU A 194 37.38 13.26 -6.23
C LEU A 194 37.75 14.12 -5.01
N LYS A 195 37.01 14.02 -3.89
CA LYS A 195 37.34 14.73 -2.64
C LYS A 195 38.61 14.17 -2.02
N VAL A 196 38.75 12.84 -1.94
CA VAL A 196 39.95 12.18 -1.42
C VAL A 196 41.19 12.58 -2.22
N GLN A 197 41.11 12.60 -3.55
CA GLN A 197 42.24 13.03 -4.40
C GLN A 197 42.62 14.51 -4.25
N SER A 198 41.68 15.38 -3.84
CA SER A 198 41.94 16.80 -3.62
C SER A 198 42.54 17.13 -2.25
N GLU A 199 42.41 16.23 -1.27
CA GLU A 199 42.99 16.38 0.08
C GLU A 199 44.41 15.80 0.18
N GLU A 200 44.83 14.97 -0.79
CA GLU A 200 46.18 14.38 -0.87
C GLU A 200 47.20 15.24 -1.67
N VAL A 201 46.81 16.43 -2.14
CA VAL A 201 47.66 17.39 -2.89
C VAL A 201 47.85 18.68 -2.09
#